data_AF-A0A2S6CWY4-F1
#
_entry.id   AF-A0A2S6CWY4-F1
#
_cell.length_a   1.000
_cell.length_b   1.000
_cell.length_c   1.000
_cell.angle_alpha   90.00
_cell.angle_beta   90.00
_cell.angle_gamma   90.00
#
_symmetry.space_group_name_H-M   'P 1'
#
loop_
_entity.id
_entity.type
_entity.pdbx_description
1 polymer ?
#
loop_
_entity_poly.entity_id
_entity_poly.type
_entity_poly.pdbx_seq_one_letter_code
_entity_poly.pdbx_strand_id
1 'polypeptide(L)'
;MNNLSIPAQILQEAWEKGLQQGLTQVAVNMLREGIDLDFIVKLTGLPLEVVKNLQAVDTDDDKRLVKEFLEVSESSLNKIWLNPEEDEAWKDL
;
A
#
# COMPACT_ATOMS: atom_id res chain seq x y z
N MET A 1 -16.56 -2.49 -45.26
CA MET A 1 -16.12 -1.80 -44.04
C MET A 1 -17.05 -2.23 -42.92
N ASN A 2 -16.58 -3.09 -42.02
CA ASN A 2 -17.39 -3.56 -40.89
C ASN A 2 -17.54 -2.39 -39.92
N ASN A 3 -18.77 -1.91 -39.75
CA ASN A 3 -19.11 -0.89 -38.76
C ASN A 3 -19.03 -1.55 -37.38
N LEU A 4 -17.84 -1.59 -36.78
CA LEU A 4 -17.62 -2.01 -35.41
C LEU A 4 -18.13 -0.91 -34.47
N SER A 5 -19.45 -0.73 -34.42
CA SER A 5 -20.08 0.15 -33.44
C SER A 5 -20.01 -0.54 -32.08
N ILE A 6 -19.23 0.03 -31.15
CA ILE A 6 -19.27 -0.43 -29.76
C ILE A 6 -20.69 -0.20 -29.22
N PRO A 7 -21.36 -1.23 -28.68
CA PRO A 7 -22.65 -1.07 -28.05
C PRO A 7 -22.60 0.02 -26.98
N ALA A 8 -23.60 0.90 -26.94
CA ALA A 8 -23.68 1.98 -25.95
C ALA A 8 -23.59 1.46 -24.51
N GLN A 9 -24.12 0.26 -24.25
CA GLN A 9 -24.03 -0.42 -22.96
C GLN A 9 -22.58 -0.68 -22.54
N ILE A 10 -21.73 -1.15 -23.45
CA ILE A 10 -20.31 -1.42 -23.17
C ILE A 10 -19.56 -0.11 -22.84
N LEU A 11 -19.88 0.97 -23.56
CA LEU A 11 -19.30 2.28 -23.28
C LEU A 11 -19.72 2.82 -21.91
N GLN A 12 -20.99 2.64 -21.54
CA GLN A 12 -21.50 3.04 -20.24
C GLN A 12 -20.83 2.26 -19.11
N GLU A 13 -20.73 0.93 -19.22
CA GLU A 13 -20.04 0.11 -18.22
C GLU A 13 -18.57 0.48 -18.06
N ALA A 14 -17.88 0.75 -19.17
CA ALA A 14 -16.47 1.17 -19.13
C ALA A 14 -16.31 2.53 -18.43
N TRP A 15 -17.23 3.46 -18.67
CA TRP A 15 -17.24 4.76 -18.02
C TRP A 15 -17.53 4.65 -16.52
N GLU A 16 -18.53 3.86 -16.13
CA GLU A 16 -18.87 3.62 -14.71
C GLU A 16 -17.69 2.97 -13.96
N LYS A 17 -17.04 1.97 -14.56
CA LYS A 17 -15.82 1.34 -14.00
C LYS A 17 -14.68 2.33 -13.88
N GLY A 18 -14.43 3.14 -14.91
CA GLY A 18 -13.37 4.15 -14.89
C GLY A 18 -13.61 5.22 -13.82
N LEU A 19 -14.86 5.67 -13.66
CA LEU A 19 -15.24 6.61 -12.62
C LEU A 19 -15.02 6.00 -11.23
N GLN A 20 -15.47 4.77 -11.00
CA GLN A 20 -15.28 4.07 -9.72
C GLN A 20 -13.79 3.92 -9.37
N GLN A 21 -12.95 3.54 -10.35
CA GLN A 21 -11.50 3.44 -10.18
C GLN A 21 -10.87 4.79 -9.83
N GLY A 22 -11.26 5.85 -10.54
CA GLY A 22 -10.78 7.21 -10.30
C GLY A 22 -11.13 7.71 -8.90
N LEU A 23 -12.38 7.54 -8.46
CA LEU A 23 -12.82 7.92 -7.12
C LEU A 23 -12.08 7.13 -6.02
N THR A 24 -11.83 5.84 -6.26
CA THR A 24 -11.05 4.99 -5.36
C THR A 24 -9.61 5.49 -5.22
N GLN A 25 -8.95 5.82 -6.34
CA GLN A 25 -7.58 6.32 -6.31
C GLN A 25 -7.48 7.69 -5.62
N VAL A 26 -8.45 8.57 -5.82
CA VAL A 26 -8.53 9.85 -5.12
C VAL A 26 -8.67 9.64 -3.61
N ALA A 27 -9.54 8.70 -3.19
CA ALA A 27 -9.69 8.36 -1.77
C ALA A 27 -8.38 7.86 -1.15
N VAL A 28 -7.67 6.97 -1.84
CA VAL A 28 -6.34 6.47 -1.39
C VAL A 28 -5.34 7.62 -1.23
N ASN A 29 -5.27 8.52 -2.21
CA ASN A 29 -4.35 9.66 -2.12
C ASN A 29 -4.71 10.60 -0.97
N MET A 30 -6.01 10.85 -0.74
CA MET A 30 -6.46 11.66 0.39
C MET A 30 -6.13 11.01 1.75
N LEU A 31 -6.28 9.69 1.87
CA LEU A 31 -5.90 8.95 3.07
C LEU A 31 -4.40 9.11 3.38
N ARG A 32 -3.53 9.04 2.35
CA ARG A 32 -2.08 9.26 2.47
C ARG A 32 -1.72 10.66 2.94
N GLU A 33 -2.49 11.65 2.52
CA GLU A 33 -2.34 13.05 2.96
C GLU A 33 -2.96 13.31 4.35
N GLY A 34 -3.45 12.27 5.04
CA GLY A 34 -4.02 12.38 6.39
C GLY A 34 -5.37 13.11 6.44
N ILE A 35 -6.11 13.12 5.33
CA ILE A 35 -7.42 13.76 5.24
C ILE A 35 -8.45 12.93 6.03
N ASP A 36 -9.36 13.64 6.71
CA ASP A 36 -10.42 13.05 7.53
C ASP A 36 -11.38 12.16 6.71
N LEU A 37 -11.80 11.03 7.32
CA LEU A 37 -12.63 10.01 6.66
C LEU A 37 -13.99 10.55 6.22
N ASP A 38 -14.65 11.38 7.03
CA ASP A 38 -15.96 11.91 6.69
C ASP A 38 -15.86 12.88 5.51
N PHE A 39 -14.76 13.61 5.42
CA PHE A 39 -14.47 14.48 4.28
C PHE A 39 -14.21 13.69 3.00
N ILE A 40 -13.48 12.57 3.08
CA ILE A 40 -13.23 11.68 1.95
C ILE A 40 -14.55 11.07 1.45
N VAL A 41 -15.39 10.56 2.35
CA VAL A 41 -16.72 10.02 2.00
C VAL A 41 -17.56 11.08 1.30
N LYS A 42 -17.58 12.31 1.82
CA LYS A 42 -18.33 13.43 1.24
C LYS A 42 -17.86 13.80 -0.16
N LEU A 43 -16.55 13.82 -0.43
CA LEU A 43 -16.00 14.23 -1.72
C LEU A 43 -16.05 13.13 -2.78
N THR A 44 -15.80 11.89 -2.37
CA THR A 44 -15.71 10.75 -3.31
C THR A 44 -17.04 10.05 -3.51
N GLY A 45 -18.00 10.25 -2.61
CA GLY A 45 -19.28 9.52 -2.60
C GLY A 45 -19.13 8.03 -2.27
N LEU A 46 -17.92 7.58 -1.89
CA LEU A 46 -17.68 6.19 -1.51
C LEU A 46 -18.30 5.90 -0.13
N PRO A 47 -18.85 4.71 0.09
CA PRO A 47 -19.34 4.31 1.41
C PRO A 47 -18.22 4.35 2.46
N LEU A 48 -18.55 4.74 3.69
CA LEU A 48 -17.60 4.80 4.79
C LEU A 48 -16.85 3.47 5.00
N GLU A 49 -17.54 2.34 4.84
CA GLU A 49 -16.92 1.00 4.93
C GLU A 49 -15.83 0.79 3.87
N VAL A 50 -16.06 1.26 2.64
CA VAL A 50 -15.08 1.17 1.55
C VAL A 50 -13.85 2.01 1.89
N VAL A 51 -14.05 3.26 2.35
CA VAL A 51 -12.94 4.16 2.71
C VAL A 51 -12.11 3.58 3.87
N LYS A 52 -12.76 2.99 4.89
CA LYS A 52 -12.06 2.31 5.99
C LYS A 52 -11.23 1.11 5.53
N ASN A 53 -11.75 0.33 4.59
CA ASN A 53 -11.01 -0.80 4.02
C ASN A 53 -9.78 -0.33 3.22
N LEU A 54 -9.89 0.78 2.48
CA LEU A 54 -8.75 1.38 1.76
C LEU A 54 -7.66 1.84 2.72
N GLN A 55 -8.02 2.40 3.88
CA GLN A 55 -7.06 2.83 4.91
C GLN A 55 -6.28 1.65 5.49
N ALA A 56 -6.92 0.49 5.69
CA ALA A 56 -6.26 -0.69 6.24
C ALA A 56 -5.20 -1.27 5.28
N VAL A 57 -5.46 -1.23 3.97
CA VAL A 57 -4.55 -1.75 2.94
C VAL A 57 -3.24 -0.95 2.87
N ASP A 58 -3.29 0.37 2.97
CA ASP A 58 -2.09 1.22 2.88
C ASP A 58 -1.14 0.98 4.08
N THR A 59 -1.69 0.71 5.27
CA THR A 59 -0.86 0.40 6.46
C THR A 59 -0.18 -0.96 6.43
N ASP A 60 -0.57 -1.88 5.55
CA ASP A 60 0.01 -3.23 5.47
C ASP A 60 1.25 -3.26 4.57
N ASP A 61 1.29 -2.43 3.53
CA ASP A 61 2.46 -2.26 2.65
C ASP A 61 3.65 -1.63 3.39
N ASP A 62 3.39 -0.63 4.25
CA ASP A 62 4.44 -0.03 5.10
C ASP A 62 5.01 -1.03 6.11
N LYS A 63 4.15 -1.88 6.70
CA LYS A 63 4.60 -2.94 7.62
C LYS A 63 5.42 -4.01 6.91
N ARG A 64 5.10 -4.30 5.65
CA ARG A 64 5.87 -5.23 4.81
C ARG A 64 7.28 -4.71 4.55
N LEU A 65 7.44 -3.42 4.21
CA LEU A 65 8.75 -2.80 4.00
C LEU A 65 9.62 -2.83 5.27
N VAL A 66 9.05 -2.53 6.43
CA VAL A 66 9.77 -2.62 7.72
C VAL A 66 10.20 -4.05 8.01
N LYS A 67 9.33 -5.03 7.75
CA LYS A 67 9.64 -6.46 7.96
C LYS A 67 10.76 -6.93 7.03
N GLU A 68 10.69 -6.61 5.74
CA GLU A 68 11.73 -6.95 4.76
C GLU A 68 13.07 -6.30 5.13
N PHE A 69 13.08 -5.06 5.61
CA PHE A 69 14.28 -4.39 6.11
C PHE A 69 14.87 -5.09 7.33
N LEU A 70 14.05 -5.47 8.32
CA LEU A 70 14.50 -6.18 9.51
C LEU A 70 15.11 -7.55 9.17
N GLU A 71 14.44 -8.35 8.33
CA GLU A 71 14.94 -9.66 7.90
C GLU A 71 16.29 -9.56 7.16
N VAL A 72 16.44 -8.54 6.28
CA VAL A 72 17.74 -8.26 5.62
C VAL A 72 18.79 -7.90 6.66
N SER A 73 18.48 -7.00 7.59
CA SER A 73 19.42 -6.56 8.62
C SER A 73 19.89 -7.70 9.52
N GLU A 74 18.99 -8.59 9.94
CA GLU A 74 19.32 -9.77 10.75
C GLU A 74 20.21 -10.75 9.98
N SER A 75 19.92 -10.97 8.69
CA SER A 75 20.74 -11.85 7.84
C SER A 75 22.14 -11.29 7.56
N SER A 76 22.29 -9.96 7.53
CA SER A 76 23.57 -9.28 7.36
C SER A 76 24.37 -9.20 8.66
N LEU A 77 23.71 -9.01 9.80
CA LEU A 77 24.35 -8.95 11.12
C LEU A 77 24.87 -10.32 11.55
N ASN A 78 24.19 -11.42 11.22
CA ASN A 78 24.68 -12.78 11.47
C ASN A 78 25.97 -13.15 10.70
N LYS A 79 26.45 -12.30 9.78
CA LYS A 79 27.73 -12.49 9.08
C LYS A 79 28.89 -11.73 9.70
N ILE A 80 28.64 -10.84 10.67
CA ILE A 80 29.65 -9.91 11.22
C ILE A 80 29.95 -10.15 12.71
N TRP A 81 29.22 -11.03 13.41
CA TRP A 81 29.54 -11.34 14.81
C TRP A 81 30.52 -12.52 14.93
N LEU A 82 31.80 -12.11 14.96
CA LEU A 82 32.96 -12.66 15.68
C LEU A 82 33.36 -14.11 15.37
N ASN A 83 34.56 -14.25 14.78
CA ASN A 83 35.31 -15.50 14.92
C ASN A 83 35.51 -15.77 16.42
N PRO A 84 35.45 -17.03 16.89
CA PRO A 84 35.61 -17.37 18.31
C PRO A 84 36.87 -16.81 18.98
N GLU A 85 37.91 -16.48 18.20
CA GLU A 85 39.15 -15.87 18.69
C GLU A 85 39.01 -14.41 19.14
N GLU A 86 38.01 -13.67 18.63
CA GLU A 86 37.80 -12.24 18.97
C GLU A 86 36.95 -12.05 20.24
N ASP A 87 36.29 -13.11 20.72
CA ASP A 87 35.47 -13.12 21.95
C ASP A 87 36.32 -13.29 23.24
N GLU A 88 37.59 -13.71 23.10
CA GLU A 88 38.53 -13.84 24.23
C GLU A 88 39.24 -12.51 24.57
N ALA A 89 39.27 -11.54 23.65
CA ALA A 89 39.98 -10.26 23.84
C ALA A 89 39.34 -9.33 24.90
N TRP A 90 38.10 -9.61 25.30
CA TRP A 90 37.36 -8.84 26.30
C TRP A 90 37.41 -9.46 27.71
N LYS A 91 38.01 -10.65 27.87
CA LYS A 91 38.07 -11.33 29.17
C LYS A 91 39.22 -10.85 30.08
N ASP A 92 40.17 -10.11 29.53
CA ASP A 92 41.35 -9.60 30.26
C ASP A 92 41.32 -8.07 30.52
N LEU A 93 40.16 -7.41 30.36
CA LEU A 93 39.91 -6.01 30.78
C LEU A 93 39.08 -5.96 32.06
#